data_AF-A0A957PTC9-F1
#
_entry.id   AF-A0A957PTC9-F1
#
_cell.length_a   1.000
_cell.length_b   1.000
_cell.length_c   1.000
_cell.angle_alpha   90.00
_cell.angle_beta   90.00
_cell.angle_gamma   90.00
#
_symmetry.space_group_name_H-M   'P 1'
#
loop_
_entity.id
_entity.type
_entity.pdbx_description
1 polymer ?
#
loop_
_entity_poly.entity_id
_entity_poly.type
_entity_poly.pdbx_seq_one_letter_code
_entity_poly.pdbx_strand_id
1 'polypeptide(L)'
;MQLHFLITSEQRATGAMFMESLNETVLAFIYPTDGARTFHTFFCPPMRIIALSAEGQVVFDEIITRWKWVRLPVCRYVIETGPRVEYRPFMNTILSLSPDLPQYGALEPGTGMDQLLFSLLAEAVADMRRIREAHQNKIDPKIQRQRFATWERGQIVSSAGFLLDFSDTCHLPDGAVKLSYSVLKAEEPYIDEIVAASVGGIPWRHEFPSHCMRCGKRASWRPILSPRTNAPVEILWRYQRPENAIPVCHHCTETLNLLRDRSLQIDLVWGLWGPRFEALWGWHRAVRAKRLPADWDLYTHPLWPAGFGGESWETGSGALKFAEPRPPHQVARSEQHMQALRRGLFSKKFRGRQPGETPLQKLLDFRLDQPKGDSR
;
A
#
# COMPACT_ATOMS: atom_id res chain seq x y z
N MET A 1 -33.11 13.39 4.84
CA MET A 1 -32.27 12.51 5.69
C MET A 1 -31.61 11.43 4.87
N GLN A 2 -30.29 11.23 5.06
CA GLN A 2 -29.46 10.26 4.32
C GLN A 2 -28.84 9.26 5.29
N LEU A 3 -29.04 7.96 5.05
CA LEU A 3 -28.45 6.88 5.84
C LEU A 3 -27.21 6.33 5.13
N HIS A 4 -26.08 6.31 5.81
CA HIS A 4 -24.84 5.70 5.32
C HIS A 4 -24.42 4.54 6.21
N PHE A 5 -24.13 3.40 5.59
CA PHE A 5 -23.60 2.24 6.29
C PHE A 5 -22.08 2.26 6.29
N LEU A 6 -21.50 2.22 7.48
CA LEU A 6 -20.06 2.14 7.70
C LEU A 6 -19.70 0.70 8.03
N ILE A 7 -19.35 -0.05 6.98
CA ILE A 7 -19.17 -1.51 7.00
C ILE A 7 -17.70 -1.91 6.97
N THR A 8 -16.81 -1.07 6.44
CA THR A 8 -15.36 -1.30 6.44
C THR A 8 -14.71 -0.67 7.67
N SER A 9 -13.52 -1.13 8.04
CA SER A 9 -12.78 -0.56 9.17
C SER A 9 -12.37 0.89 8.92
N GLU A 10 -12.01 1.25 7.69
CA GLU A 10 -11.72 2.63 7.28
C GLU A 10 -12.94 3.55 7.46
N GLN A 11 -14.12 3.12 6.98
CA GLN A 11 -15.37 3.86 7.15
C GLN A 11 -15.68 4.08 8.63
N ARG A 12 -15.54 3.03 9.46
CA ARG A 12 -15.78 3.12 10.91
C ARG A 12 -14.71 3.92 11.66
N ALA A 13 -13.46 3.93 11.19
CA ALA A 13 -12.41 4.76 11.77
C ALA A 13 -12.61 6.24 11.45
N THR A 14 -13.14 6.54 10.25
CA THR A 14 -13.42 7.91 9.83
C THR A 14 -14.69 8.45 10.49
N GLY A 15 -15.79 7.69 10.48
CA GLY A 15 -17.06 8.12 11.09
C GLY A 15 -17.48 9.53 10.64
N ALA A 16 -17.85 10.37 11.60
CA ALA A 16 -18.17 11.79 11.36
C ALA A 16 -16.95 12.74 11.37
N MET A 17 -15.71 12.24 11.38
CA MET A 17 -14.52 13.09 11.41
C MET A 17 -14.46 14.02 10.20
N PHE A 18 -14.05 15.26 10.44
CA PHE A 18 -13.91 16.33 9.44
C PHE A 18 -15.20 16.76 8.75
N MET A 19 -16.35 16.20 9.12
CA MET A 19 -17.64 16.74 8.69
C MET A 19 -17.90 18.08 9.40
N GLU A 20 -18.32 19.09 8.64
CA GLU A 20 -18.70 20.39 9.22
C GLU A 20 -19.92 20.24 10.15
N SER A 21 -20.86 19.37 9.77
CA SER A 21 -22.03 18.97 10.55
C SER A 21 -22.62 17.67 10.01
N LEU A 22 -23.35 16.94 10.86
CA LEU A 22 -24.13 15.77 10.44
C LEU A 22 -25.49 16.14 9.84
N ASN A 23 -25.98 17.38 9.95
CA ASN A 23 -27.26 17.85 9.38
C ASN A 23 -28.38 16.80 9.40
N GLU A 24 -28.82 16.28 8.24
CA GLU A 24 -29.82 15.21 8.14
C GLU A 24 -29.19 13.82 7.85
N THR A 25 -27.90 13.68 8.03
CA THR A 25 -27.10 12.48 7.80
C THR A 25 -27.08 11.60 9.05
N VAL A 26 -27.30 10.31 8.84
CA VAL A 26 -27.23 9.25 9.84
C VAL A 26 -26.16 8.26 9.41
N LEU A 27 -25.13 8.08 10.23
CA LEU A 27 -24.05 7.12 10.00
C LEU A 27 -24.31 5.89 10.87
N ALA A 28 -24.48 4.71 10.25
CA ALA A 28 -24.71 3.46 10.93
C ALA A 28 -23.47 2.55 10.83
N PHE A 29 -22.81 2.35 11.97
CA PHE A 29 -21.65 1.49 12.14
C PHE A 29 -22.15 0.07 12.40
N ILE A 30 -21.86 -0.84 11.47
CA ILE A 30 -22.29 -2.24 11.54
C ILE A 30 -21.10 -3.08 11.96
N TYR A 31 -21.22 -3.80 13.09
CA TYR A 31 -20.20 -4.72 13.57
C TYR A 31 -20.68 -6.17 13.52
N PRO A 32 -19.79 -7.14 13.27
CA PRO A 32 -20.18 -8.55 13.12
C PRO A 32 -20.45 -9.24 14.46
N THR A 33 -19.87 -8.73 15.54
CA THR A 33 -19.92 -9.32 16.88
C THR A 33 -20.24 -8.27 17.93
N ASP A 34 -20.86 -8.72 19.01
CA ASP A 34 -21.10 -7.87 20.17
C ASP A 34 -19.79 -7.59 20.90
N GLY A 35 -19.60 -6.35 21.32
CA GLY A 35 -18.44 -5.96 22.11
C GLY A 35 -18.61 -4.59 22.72
N ALA A 36 -17.92 -4.35 23.83
CA ALA A 36 -17.73 -2.99 24.33
C ALA A 36 -16.83 -2.23 23.37
N ARG A 37 -17.08 -0.92 23.17
CA ARG A 37 -16.37 -0.11 22.18
C ARG A 37 -15.95 1.21 22.76
N THR A 38 -14.82 1.72 22.30
CA THR A 38 -14.37 3.08 22.63
C THR A 38 -14.30 3.89 21.35
N PHE A 39 -15.01 5.01 21.34
CA PHE A 39 -15.02 5.99 20.26
C PHE A 39 -14.26 7.25 20.71
N HIS A 40 -13.73 8.00 19.76
CA HIS A 40 -13.31 9.37 19.99
C HIS A 40 -14.11 10.34 19.13
N THR A 41 -14.29 11.56 19.62
CA THR A 41 -14.94 12.65 18.89
C THR A 41 -13.97 13.76 18.50
N PHE A 42 -12.68 13.43 18.39
CA PHE A 42 -11.67 14.32 17.83
C PHE A 42 -12.01 14.64 16.38
N PHE A 43 -11.97 15.92 16.02
CA PHE A 43 -12.31 16.41 14.68
C PHE A 43 -13.76 16.15 14.21
N CYS A 44 -14.65 15.65 15.08
CA CYS A 44 -16.07 15.48 14.78
C CYS A 44 -16.87 16.75 15.13
N PRO A 45 -17.98 17.04 14.43
CA PRO A 45 -18.94 18.05 14.87
C PRO A 45 -19.67 17.58 16.15
N PRO A 46 -20.40 18.46 16.86
CA PRO A 46 -21.27 18.03 17.95
C PRO A 46 -22.30 17.04 17.41
N MET A 47 -22.45 15.89 18.08
CA MET A 47 -23.24 14.79 17.56
C MET A 47 -23.91 13.99 18.67
N ARG A 48 -24.89 13.17 18.29
CA ARG A 48 -25.53 12.19 19.16
C ARG A 48 -25.01 10.81 18.78
N ILE A 49 -24.55 10.06 19.78
CA ILE A 49 -24.11 8.68 19.60
C ILE A 49 -25.13 7.77 20.26
N ILE A 50 -25.62 6.80 19.51
CA ILE A 50 -26.57 5.79 19.97
C ILE A 50 -25.92 4.41 19.77
N ALA A 51 -25.88 3.57 20.80
CA ALA A 51 -25.44 2.19 20.70
C ALA A 51 -26.62 1.23 20.86
N LEU A 52 -26.67 0.21 20.01
CA LEU A 52 -27.75 -0.77 19.96
C LEU A 52 -27.20 -2.19 20.18
N SER A 53 -27.96 -3.02 20.90
CA SER A 53 -27.74 -4.46 20.94
C SER A 53 -28.01 -5.13 19.58
N ALA A 54 -27.73 -6.42 19.47
CA ALA A 54 -28.02 -7.22 18.28
C ALA A 54 -29.52 -7.23 17.94
N GLU A 55 -30.38 -7.16 18.96
CA GLU A 55 -31.84 -7.14 18.87
C GLU A 55 -32.40 -5.72 18.65
N GLY A 56 -31.54 -4.71 18.59
CA GLY A 56 -31.93 -3.31 18.39
C GLY A 56 -32.35 -2.58 19.65
N GLN A 57 -32.06 -3.13 20.84
CA GLN A 57 -32.27 -2.40 22.09
C GLN A 57 -31.25 -1.28 22.23
N VAL A 58 -31.70 -0.07 22.53
CA VAL A 58 -30.82 1.08 22.83
C VAL A 58 -30.16 0.84 24.19
N VAL A 59 -28.83 0.72 24.20
CA VAL A 59 -28.02 0.52 25.41
C VAL A 59 -27.18 1.76 25.76
N PHE A 60 -27.07 2.71 24.84
CA PHE A 60 -26.44 4.01 25.05
C PHE A 60 -27.07 5.03 24.13
N ASP A 61 -27.30 6.25 24.61
CA ASP A 61 -27.88 7.33 23.82
C ASP A 61 -27.54 8.69 24.46
N GLU A 62 -26.51 9.36 23.94
CA GLU A 62 -26.06 10.64 24.48
C GLU A 62 -25.66 11.63 23.38
N ILE A 63 -25.86 12.92 23.69
CA ILE A 63 -25.29 14.02 22.89
C ILE A 63 -23.87 14.27 23.39
N ILE A 64 -22.91 14.03 22.52
CA ILE A 64 -21.48 14.14 22.80
C ILE A 64 -20.95 15.46 22.22
N THR A 65 -20.29 16.25 23.06
CA THR A 65 -19.56 17.44 22.63
C THR A 65 -18.22 17.06 21.97
N ARG A 66 -17.61 18.00 21.25
CA ARG A 66 -16.34 17.76 20.54
C ARG A 66 -15.22 17.32 21.50
N TRP A 67 -14.27 16.57 20.96
CA TRP A 67 -12.99 16.21 21.60
C TRP A 67 -13.05 15.34 22.86
N LYS A 68 -13.85 14.28 22.85
CA LYS A 68 -13.98 13.35 23.97
C LYS A 68 -13.74 11.90 23.57
N TRP A 69 -13.30 11.11 24.54
CA TRP A 69 -13.41 9.65 24.49
C TRP A 69 -14.78 9.22 25.01
N VAL A 70 -15.45 8.31 24.31
CA VAL A 70 -16.76 7.79 24.66
C VAL A 70 -16.66 6.27 24.77
N ARG A 71 -16.90 5.75 25.97
CA ARG A 71 -16.92 4.31 26.23
C ARG A 71 -18.35 3.81 26.12
N LEU A 72 -18.61 3.01 25.10
CA LEU A 72 -19.91 2.41 24.84
C LEU A 72 -19.98 1.03 25.51
N PRO A 73 -21.15 0.67 26.08
CA PRO A 73 -21.40 -0.68 26.58
C PRO A 73 -21.40 -1.70 25.42
N VAL A 74 -21.57 -2.97 25.76
CA VAL A 74 -21.63 -4.07 24.78
C VAL A 74 -22.73 -3.79 23.76
N CYS A 75 -22.36 -3.66 22.48
CA CYS A 75 -23.26 -3.30 21.39
C CYS A 75 -22.82 -3.91 20.04
N ARG A 76 -23.78 -4.08 19.14
CA ARG A 76 -23.58 -4.54 17.77
C ARG A 76 -23.61 -3.42 16.74
N TYR A 77 -24.46 -2.43 16.96
CA TYR A 77 -24.62 -1.31 16.05
C TYR A 77 -24.38 -0.01 16.79
N VAL A 78 -23.76 0.95 16.11
CA VAL A 78 -23.61 2.32 16.61
C VAL A 78 -24.16 3.27 15.55
N ILE A 79 -24.88 4.30 15.98
CA ILE A 79 -25.43 5.34 15.12
C ILE A 79 -24.82 6.67 15.55
N GLU A 80 -24.20 7.37 14.61
CA GLU A 80 -23.83 8.78 14.77
C GLU A 80 -24.78 9.65 13.95
N THR A 81 -25.30 10.69 14.58
CA THR A 81 -26.24 11.62 13.91
C THR A 81 -26.17 13.02 14.51
N GLY A 82 -26.78 14.00 13.85
CA GLY A 82 -26.91 15.35 14.40
C GLY A 82 -27.70 15.35 15.74
N PRO A 83 -27.42 16.26 16.69
CA PRO A 83 -28.02 16.22 18.03
C PRO A 83 -29.55 16.22 18.08
N ARG A 84 -30.21 16.70 17.03
CA ARG A 84 -31.67 16.83 16.91
C ARG A 84 -32.29 15.95 15.82
N VAL A 85 -31.50 15.06 15.22
CA VAL A 85 -31.95 14.22 14.10
C VAL A 85 -32.60 12.96 14.63
N GLU A 86 -33.74 12.60 14.05
CA GLU A 86 -34.48 11.41 14.43
C GLU A 86 -33.93 10.17 13.70
N TYR A 87 -33.41 9.18 14.43
CA TYR A 87 -32.80 7.98 13.82
C TYR A 87 -33.75 6.77 13.75
N ARG A 88 -34.85 6.78 14.53
CA ARG A 88 -35.78 5.64 14.64
C ARG A 88 -36.33 5.14 13.29
N PRO A 89 -36.63 5.99 12.28
CA PRO A 89 -37.10 5.53 10.98
C PRO A 89 -36.16 4.56 10.26
N PHE A 90 -34.86 4.58 10.60
CA PHE A 90 -33.84 3.74 9.97
C PHE A 90 -33.55 2.44 10.73
N MET A 91 -34.13 2.23 11.92
CA MET A 91 -33.78 1.09 12.76
C MET A 91 -34.00 -0.25 12.07
N ASN A 92 -35.16 -0.44 11.43
CA ASN A 92 -35.45 -1.71 10.74
C ASN A 92 -34.46 -1.99 9.60
N THR A 93 -33.97 -0.95 8.93
CA THR A 93 -32.98 -1.07 7.84
C THR A 93 -31.58 -1.37 8.38
N ILE A 94 -31.21 -0.80 9.52
CA ILE A 94 -29.92 -1.07 10.18
C ILE A 94 -29.89 -2.51 10.71
N LEU A 95 -30.98 -2.95 11.35
CA LEU A 95 -31.10 -4.28 11.96
C LEU A 95 -31.22 -5.40 10.93
N SER A 96 -31.64 -5.11 9.69
CA SER A 96 -31.75 -6.13 8.63
C SER A 96 -30.42 -6.48 7.97
N LEU A 97 -29.33 -5.78 8.29
CA LEU A 97 -28.01 -6.06 7.73
C LEU A 97 -27.33 -7.23 8.45
N SER A 98 -27.03 -8.28 7.69
CA SER A 98 -26.35 -9.49 8.17
C SER A 98 -24.88 -9.21 8.57
N PRO A 99 -24.35 -9.85 9.63
CA PRO A 99 -22.97 -9.67 10.10
C PRO A 99 -21.87 -10.19 9.16
N ASP A 100 -22.22 -10.86 8.05
CA ASP A 100 -21.26 -11.42 7.07
C ASP A 100 -20.66 -10.37 6.12
N LEU A 101 -20.31 -9.20 6.66
CA LEU A 101 -19.69 -8.11 5.89
C LEU A 101 -18.17 -8.28 5.84
N PRO A 102 -17.53 -8.07 4.67
CA PRO A 102 -16.11 -8.28 4.49
C PRO A 102 -15.27 -7.37 5.40
N GLN A 103 -14.59 -7.97 6.37
CA GLN A 103 -13.61 -7.29 7.21
C GLN A 103 -12.25 -7.28 6.52
N TYR A 104 -11.94 -6.18 5.84
CA TYR A 104 -10.57 -5.94 5.41
C TYR A 104 -9.99 -4.72 6.13
N GLY A 105 -9.05 -5.00 7.06
CA GLY A 105 -7.96 -4.13 7.49
C GLY A 105 -8.32 -2.80 8.14
N ALA A 106 -8.05 -2.68 9.44
CA ALA A 106 -7.31 -1.56 10.06
C ALA A 106 -7.36 -1.77 11.59
N LEU A 107 -6.27 -2.33 12.14
CA LEU A 107 -5.97 -2.56 13.56
C LEU A 107 -6.97 -3.43 14.35
N GLU A 108 -6.45 -4.26 15.25
CA GLU A 108 -7.32 -5.05 16.12
C GLU A 108 -8.12 -4.12 17.04
N PRO A 109 -9.43 -4.35 17.24
CA PRO A 109 -10.27 -3.52 18.12
C PRO A 109 -9.78 -3.37 19.57
N GLY A 110 -8.79 -4.19 19.99
CA GLY A 110 -8.14 -4.11 21.30
C GLY A 110 -6.88 -3.25 21.36
N THR A 111 -6.37 -2.74 20.23
CA THR A 111 -5.19 -1.86 20.23
C THR A 111 -5.60 -0.47 20.68
N GLY A 112 -5.30 -0.13 21.92
CA GLY A 112 -5.44 1.25 22.41
C GLY A 112 -4.51 2.20 21.67
N MET A 113 -4.95 3.44 21.44
CA MET A 113 -4.12 4.48 20.81
C MET A 113 -2.83 4.75 21.60
N ASP A 114 -2.88 4.59 22.92
CA ASP A 114 -1.72 4.61 23.80
C ASP A 114 -0.72 3.50 23.44
N GLN A 115 -1.19 2.26 23.27
CA GLN A 115 -0.32 1.15 22.87
C GLN A 115 0.31 1.36 21.49
N LEU A 116 -0.44 1.93 20.54
CA LEU A 116 0.09 2.31 19.24
C LEU A 116 1.17 3.39 19.37
N LEU A 117 0.89 4.48 20.10
CA LEU A 117 1.86 5.56 20.33
C LEU A 117 3.11 5.06 21.06
N PHE A 118 2.97 4.19 22.06
CA PHE A 118 4.11 3.56 22.72
C PHE A 118 4.92 2.69 21.77
N SER A 119 4.26 1.95 20.88
CA SER A 119 4.93 1.11 19.89
C SER A 119 5.71 1.95 18.88
N LEU A 120 5.09 3.02 18.35
CA LEU A 120 5.73 3.96 17.42
C LEU A 120 6.92 4.67 18.08
N LEU A 121 6.78 5.11 19.33
CA LEU A 121 7.86 5.74 20.07
C LEU A 121 9.02 4.77 20.32
N ALA A 122 8.72 3.52 20.70
CA ALA A 122 9.74 2.49 20.91
C ALA A 122 10.49 2.14 19.62
N GLU A 123 9.76 2.03 18.49
CA GLU A 123 10.35 1.81 17.16
C GLU A 123 11.24 2.99 16.76
N ALA A 124 10.77 4.22 16.91
CA ALA A 124 11.54 5.40 16.56
C ALA A 124 12.84 5.55 17.38
N VAL A 125 12.78 5.29 18.69
CA VAL A 125 13.97 5.27 19.55
C VAL A 125 14.92 4.12 19.17
N ALA A 126 14.39 2.95 18.80
CA ALA A 126 15.20 1.83 18.35
C ALA A 126 15.95 2.15 17.04
N ASP A 127 15.33 2.85 16.11
CA ASP A 127 15.98 3.33 14.90
C ASP A 127 17.10 4.33 15.21
N MET A 128 16.88 5.27 16.13
CA MET A 128 17.94 6.20 16.56
C MET A 128 19.11 5.46 17.23
N ARG A 129 18.84 4.38 17.98
CA ARG A 129 19.89 3.51 18.51
C ARG A 129 20.69 2.85 17.39
N ARG A 130 20.03 2.27 16.38
CA ARG A 130 20.69 1.67 15.20
C ARG A 130 21.58 2.68 14.47
N ILE A 131 21.10 3.91 14.31
CA ILE A 131 21.89 5.00 13.73
C ILE A 131 23.11 5.31 14.59
N ARG A 132 22.94 5.43 15.90
CA ARG A 132 24.06 5.69 16.82
C ARG A 132 25.11 4.59 16.76
N GLU A 133 24.70 3.33 16.71
CA GLU A 133 25.62 2.19 16.57
C GLU A 133 26.39 2.21 15.25
N ALA A 134 25.73 2.60 14.15
CA ALA A 134 26.35 2.68 12.83
C ALA A 134 27.32 3.88 12.67
N HIS A 135 27.04 5.00 13.34
CA HIS A 135 27.71 6.29 13.12
C HIS A 135 28.53 6.82 14.30
N GLN A 136 28.44 6.18 15.46
CA GLN A 136 28.98 6.64 16.75
C GLN A 136 28.44 8.03 17.14
N ASN A 137 29.07 9.11 16.67
CA ASN A 137 28.79 10.49 17.09
C ASN A 137 28.50 11.47 15.92
N LYS A 138 28.71 11.08 14.65
CA LYS A 138 28.48 11.97 13.50
C LYS A 138 27.84 11.22 12.35
N ILE A 139 26.71 11.74 11.88
CA ILE A 139 26.02 11.19 10.71
C ILE A 139 26.83 11.50 9.45
N ASP A 140 27.24 10.45 8.76
CA ASP A 140 27.91 10.51 7.46
C ASP A 140 26.96 9.92 6.40
N PRO A 141 26.48 10.71 5.43
CA PRO A 141 25.63 10.21 4.35
C PRO A 141 26.20 9.01 3.59
N LYS A 142 27.53 8.85 3.53
CA LYS A 142 28.15 7.67 2.90
C LYS A 142 27.91 6.41 3.71
N ILE A 143 28.07 6.49 5.04
CA ILE A 143 27.80 5.35 5.93
C ILE A 143 26.30 5.02 5.89
N GLN A 144 25.41 6.03 5.86
CA GLN A 144 23.96 5.81 5.74
C GLN A 144 23.63 4.95 4.52
N ARG A 145 24.12 5.37 3.34
CA ARG A 145 23.91 4.66 2.07
C ARG A 145 24.51 3.25 2.04
N GLN A 146 25.59 3.01 2.79
CA GLN A 146 26.24 1.70 2.85
C GLN A 146 25.56 0.74 3.82
N ARG A 147 25.01 1.26 4.92
CA ARG A 147 24.47 0.46 6.03
C ARG A 147 22.98 0.17 5.90
N PHE A 148 22.23 1.08 5.31
CA PHE A 148 20.77 1.03 5.27
C PHE A 148 20.27 1.13 3.84
N ALA A 149 19.29 0.28 3.49
CA ALA A 149 18.61 0.39 2.21
C ALA A 149 17.80 1.70 2.12
N THR A 150 17.47 2.13 0.90
CA THR A 150 16.75 3.40 0.68
C THR A 150 15.41 3.47 1.44
N TRP A 151 14.64 2.38 1.46
CA TRP A 151 13.38 2.31 2.20
C TRP A 151 13.58 2.35 3.73
N GLU A 152 14.66 1.73 4.25
CA GLU A 152 15.00 1.80 5.68
C GLU A 152 15.40 3.22 6.08
N ARG A 153 16.15 3.92 5.21
CA ARG A 153 16.51 5.33 5.42
C ARG A 153 15.25 6.21 5.51
N GLY A 154 14.25 5.96 4.67
CA GLY A 154 12.95 6.64 4.75
C GLY A 154 12.20 6.37 6.06
N GLN A 155 12.19 5.13 6.54
CA GLN A 155 11.61 4.78 7.85
C GLN A 155 12.35 5.51 8.98
N ILE A 156 13.68 5.50 8.96
CA ILE A 156 14.52 6.17 9.97
C ILE A 156 14.28 7.69 9.97
N VAL A 157 14.06 8.30 8.80
CA VAL A 157 13.70 9.72 8.67
C VAL A 157 12.32 9.98 9.27
N SER A 158 11.33 9.14 9.00
CA SER A 158 10.01 9.22 9.62
C SER A 158 10.08 9.08 11.15
N SER A 159 10.87 8.12 11.64
CA SER A 159 11.18 7.93 13.07
C SER A 159 11.85 9.17 13.68
N ALA A 160 12.80 9.78 12.98
CA ALA A 160 13.47 11.01 13.42
C ALA A 160 12.50 12.19 13.51
N GLY A 161 11.67 12.39 12.49
CA GLY A 161 10.61 13.42 12.48
C GLY A 161 9.62 13.22 13.62
N PHE A 162 9.12 12.00 13.80
CA PHE A 162 8.23 11.64 14.91
C PHE A 162 8.84 12.00 16.27
N LEU A 163 10.11 11.68 16.53
CA LEU A 163 10.74 12.05 17.81
C LEU A 163 10.86 13.56 18.01
N LEU A 164 11.07 14.34 16.95
CA LEU A 164 11.12 15.80 17.06
C LEU A 164 9.74 16.39 17.33
N ASP A 165 8.70 15.91 16.64
CA ASP A 165 7.31 16.37 16.82
C ASP A 165 6.81 16.12 18.25
N PHE A 166 7.28 15.05 18.89
CA PHE A 166 6.90 14.69 20.26
C PHE A 166 7.91 15.16 21.32
N SER A 167 8.99 15.85 20.95
CA SER A 167 10.04 16.26 21.89
C SER A 167 9.56 17.26 22.95
N ASP A 168 8.55 18.08 22.64
CA ASP A 168 7.94 19.01 23.59
C ASP A 168 6.85 18.35 24.46
N THR A 169 6.35 17.19 24.04
CA THR A 169 5.25 16.47 24.71
C THR A 169 5.76 15.32 25.58
N CYS A 170 6.90 14.71 25.19
CA CYS A 170 7.52 13.59 25.86
C CYS A 170 8.94 13.95 26.29
N HIS A 171 9.33 13.55 27.50
CA HIS A 171 10.71 13.70 27.96
C HIS A 171 11.61 12.69 27.24
N LEU A 172 12.15 13.07 26.09
CA LEU A 172 13.06 12.25 25.30
C LEU A 172 14.53 12.51 25.70
N PRO A 173 15.42 11.51 25.60
CA PRO A 173 16.84 11.75 25.83
C PRO A 173 17.40 12.77 24.84
N ASP A 174 18.15 13.78 25.31
CA ASP A 174 18.80 14.81 24.48
C ASP A 174 19.59 14.23 23.30
N GLY A 175 20.24 13.09 23.52
CA GLY A 175 20.99 12.38 22.49
C GLY A 175 20.09 11.92 21.34
N ALA A 176 18.87 11.47 21.62
CA ALA A 176 17.91 11.05 20.60
C ALA A 176 17.43 12.26 19.79
N VAL A 177 17.06 13.36 20.44
CA VAL A 177 16.59 14.59 19.78
C VAL A 177 17.67 15.17 18.87
N LYS A 178 18.91 15.32 19.36
CA LYS A 178 20.05 15.82 18.57
C LYS A 178 20.40 14.91 17.40
N LEU A 179 20.28 13.58 17.59
CA LEU A 179 20.53 12.61 16.55
C LEU A 179 19.45 12.66 15.46
N SER A 180 18.17 12.77 15.85
CA SER A 180 17.05 12.94 14.92
C SER A 180 17.26 14.16 14.02
N TYR A 181 17.62 15.31 14.60
CA TYR A 181 17.94 16.51 13.81
C TYR A 181 19.11 16.27 12.84
N SER A 182 20.14 15.58 13.29
CA SER A 182 21.32 15.27 12.47
C SER A 182 21.01 14.30 11.32
N VAL A 183 20.10 13.35 11.53
CA VAL A 183 19.60 12.43 10.50
C VAL A 183 18.84 13.20 9.44
N LEU A 184 17.85 14.01 9.83
CA LEU A 184 17.05 14.80 8.90
C LEU A 184 17.94 15.72 8.06
N LYS A 185 18.91 16.39 8.69
CA LYS A 185 19.86 17.26 7.99
C LYS A 185 20.78 16.50 7.02
N ALA A 186 21.20 15.30 7.37
CA ALA A 186 22.07 14.49 6.50
C ALA A 186 21.33 13.97 5.26
N GLU A 187 20.02 13.75 5.40
CA GLU A 187 19.16 13.18 4.36
C GLU A 187 18.32 14.23 3.60
N GLU A 188 18.31 15.48 4.06
CA GLU A 188 17.58 16.62 3.48
C GLU A 188 17.60 16.67 1.93
N PRO A 189 18.73 16.48 1.22
CA PRO A 189 18.75 16.57 -0.23
C PRO A 189 17.91 15.52 -0.97
N TYR A 190 17.52 14.44 -0.28
CA TYR A 190 16.78 13.31 -0.86
C TYR A 190 15.59 12.88 0.01
N ILE A 191 15.16 13.71 0.97
CA ILE A 191 14.19 13.32 2.00
C ILE A 191 12.87 12.83 1.39
N ASP A 192 12.35 13.55 0.39
CA ASP A 192 11.10 13.19 -0.29
C ASP A 192 11.22 11.85 -1.01
N GLU A 193 12.39 11.59 -1.61
CA GLU A 193 12.64 10.39 -2.40
C GLU A 193 12.82 9.14 -1.53
N ILE A 194 13.50 9.26 -0.38
CA ILE A 194 13.68 8.14 0.54
C ILE A 194 12.41 7.87 1.36
N VAL A 195 11.63 8.90 1.70
CA VAL A 195 10.29 8.72 2.31
C VAL A 195 9.35 8.06 1.30
N ALA A 196 9.37 8.48 0.03
CA ALA A 196 8.64 7.80 -1.03
C ALA A 196 9.08 6.33 -1.15
N ALA A 197 10.36 6.01 -0.97
CA ALA A 197 10.86 4.64 -0.95
C ALA A 197 10.35 3.83 0.25
N SER A 198 10.22 4.43 1.45
CA SER A 198 9.64 3.73 2.61
C SER A 198 8.16 3.46 2.43
N VAL A 199 7.42 4.45 1.90
CA VAL A 199 5.99 4.29 1.60
C VAL A 199 5.80 3.26 0.48
N GLY A 200 6.62 3.33 -0.57
CA GLY A 200 6.60 2.41 -1.71
C GLY A 200 7.05 0.98 -1.42
N GLY A 201 7.32 0.66 -0.14
CA GLY A 201 7.54 -0.69 0.35
C GLY A 201 8.97 -1.22 0.16
N ILE A 202 9.24 -2.30 0.88
CA ILE A 202 10.52 -3.03 0.81
C ILE A 202 10.65 -3.67 -0.58
N PRO A 203 11.82 -3.64 -1.25
CA PRO A 203 12.08 -4.44 -2.45
C PRO A 203 11.71 -5.92 -2.22
N TRP A 204 11.19 -6.61 -3.24
CA TRP A 204 10.61 -7.94 -3.04
C TRP A 204 11.62 -8.92 -2.40
N ARG A 205 11.23 -9.56 -1.29
CA ARG A 205 12.03 -10.56 -0.57
C ARG A 205 11.46 -11.95 -0.82
N HIS A 206 12.15 -12.80 -1.60
CA HIS A 206 11.99 -14.27 -1.77
C HIS A 206 10.58 -14.91 -1.96
N GLU A 207 9.48 -14.19 -1.77
CA GLU A 207 8.09 -14.67 -1.72
C GLU A 207 7.46 -14.80 -3.11
N PHE A 208 8.12 -14.25 -4.14
CA PHE A 208 7.61 -14.33 -5.50
C PHE A 208 7.91 -15.71 -6.10
N PRO A 209 6.92 -16.37 -6.73
CA PRO A 209 7.09 -17.70 -7.27
C PRO A 209 8.30 -17.78 -8.20
N SER A 210 9.23 -18.69 -7.92
CA SER A 210 10.43 -18.88 -8.73
C SER A 210 10.17 -19.75 -9.95
N HIS A 211 9.00 -19.65 -10.60
CA HIS A 211 8.66 -20.46 -11.76
C HIS A 211 8.90 -19.68 -13.03
N CYS A 212 9.45 -20.31 -14.07
CA CYS A 212 9.60 -19.68 -15.36
C CYS A 212 8.23 -19.48 -15.98
N MET A 213 7.87 -18.24 -16.33
CA MET A 213 6.60 -17.93 -17.00
C MET A 213 6.39 -18.68 -18.32
N ARG A 214 7.49 -19.10 -18.97
CA ARG A 214 7.46 -19.86 -20.22
C ARG A 214 7.36 -21.37 -20.01
N CYS A 215 8.27 -21.96 -19.22
CA CYS A 215 8.39 -23.42 -19.12
C CYS A 215 8.11 -24.01 -17.74
N GLY A 216 7.86 -23.18 -16.73
CA GLY A 216 7.47 -23.60 -15.38
C GLY A 216 8.58 -24.18 -14.51
N LYS A 217 9.76 -24.42 -15.07
CA LYS A 217 10.96 -24.78 -14.30
C LYS A 217 11.38 -23.63 -13.39
N ARG A 218 12.21 -23.93 -12.39
CA ARG A 218 12.80 -22.93 -11.51
C ARG A 218 13.46 -21.79 -12.31
N ALA A 219 13.21 -20.54 -11.92
CA ALA A 219 13.65 -19.34 -12.60
C ALA A 219 14.10 -18.27 -11.61
N SER A 220 14.83 -17.29 -12.14
CA SER A 220 15.12 -16.03 -11.45
C SER A 220 14.30 -14.90 -12.08
N TRP A 221 14.01 -13.90 -11.26
CA TRP A 221 13.43 -12.64 -11.72
C TRP A 221 14.50 -11.82 -12.43
N ARG A 222 14.27 -11.50 -13.70
CA ARG A 222 15.21 -10.76 -14.54
C ARG A 222 14.70 -9.35 -14.81
N PRO A 223 15.36 -8.30 -14.29
CA PRO A 223 15.05 -6.92 -14.60
C PRO A 223 15.24 -6.63 -16.10
N ILE A 224 14.34 -5.82 -16.67
CA ILE A 224 14.37 -5.42 -18.08
C ILE A 224 14.89 -3.99 -18.24
N LEU A 225 14.55 -3.10 -17.31
CA LEU A 225 15.01 -1.72 -17.31
C LEU A 225 16.24 -1.59 -16.41
N SER A 226 17.23 -0.85 -16.90
CA SER A 226 18.42 -0.50 -16.14
C SER A 226 18.49 1.01 -15.92
N PRO A 227 18.96 1.45 -14.74
CA PRO A 227 19.21 2.86 -14.48
C PRO A 227 20.36 3.38 -15.35
N ARG A 228 20.51 4.71 -15.41
CA ARG A 228 21.73 5.34 -15.93
C ARG A 228 22.90 5.01 -14.99
N THR A 229 24.10 4.89 -15.54
CA THR A 229 25.34 4.59 -14.78
C THR A 229 25.60 5.55 -13.61
N ASN A 230 25.17 6.81 -13.72
CA ASN A 230 25.37 7.84 -12.69
C ASN A 230 24.07 8.24 -11.98
N ALA A 231 23.05 7.38 -11.98
CA ALA A 231 21.80 7.68 -11.26
C ALA A 231 22.04 7.68 -9.73
N PRO A 232 21.47 8.66 -8.98
CA PRO A 232 21.52 8.66 -7.52
C PRO A 232 20.96 7.35 -6.95
N VAL A 233 21.59 6.84 -5.89
CA VAL A 233 21.17 5.58 -5.23
C VAL A 233 19.74 5.67 -4.71
N GLU A 234 19.33 6.87 -4.31
CA GLU A 234 18.01 7.19 -3.80
C GLU A 234 16.91 6.97 -4.83
N ILE A 235 17.22 6.93 -6.13
CA ILE A 235 16.22 6.71 -7.19
C ILE A 235 16.21 5.23 -7.64
N LEU A 236 17.25 4.46 -7.29
CA LEU A 236 17.45 3.11 -7.82
C LEU A 236 16.41 2.09 -7.33
N TRP A 237 15.79 2.32 -6.18
CA TRP A 237 14.79 1.41 -5.61
C TRP A 237 13.59 1.20 -6.54
N ARG A 238 13.20 2.20 -7.35
CA ARG A 238 12.12 2.04 -8.34
C ARG A 238 12.45 1.00 -9.42
N TYR A 239 13.73 0.80 -9.74
CA TYR A 239 14.16 -0.28 -10.64
C TYR A 239 14.19 -1.67 -9.96
N GLN A 240 14.15 -1.70 -8.63
CA GLN A 240 14.07 -2.93 -7.83
C GLN A 240 12.61 -3.36 -7.58
N ARG A 241 11.65 -2.77 -8.29
CA ARG A 241 10.23 -3.10 -8.24
C ARG A 241 9.84 -4.25 -9.18
N PRO A 242 8.96 -5.18 -8.76
CA PRO A 242 8.71 -6.43 -9.49
C PRO A 242 8.17 -6.17 -10.90
N GLU A 243 7.48 -5.05 -11.10
CA GLU A 243 7.03 -4.53 -12.39
C GLU A 243 8.17 -4.41 -13.41
N ASN A 244 9.42 -4.25 -12.97
CA ASN A 244 10.59 -4.19 -13.83
C ASN A 244 11.11 -5.57 -14.28
N ALA A 245 10.57 -6.67 -13.76
CA ALA A 245 11.18 -7.98 -13.92
C ALA A 245 10.23 -9.06 -14.42
N ILE A 246 10.79 -10.06 -15.10
CA ILE A 246 10.06 -11.26 -15.54
C ILE A 246 10.72 -12.52 -15.00
N PRO A 247 9.95 -13.56 -14.59
CA PRO A 247 10.52 -14.78 -14.08
C PRO A 247 10.83 -15.73 -15.24
N VAL A 248 12.11 -15.88 -15.59
CA VAL A 248 12.54 -16.71 -16.73
C VAL A 248 13.82 -17.48 -16.45
N CYS A 249 13.81 -18.78 -16.74
CA CYS A 249 14.98 -19.64 -16.51
C CYS A 249 16.09 -19.38 -17.54
N HIS A 250 17.30 -19.83 -17.24
CA HIS A 250 18.47 -19.70 -18.13
C HIS A 250 18.19 -20.25 -19.53
N HIS A 251 17.69 -21.49 -19.62
CA HIS A 251 17.40 -22.14 -20.89
C HIS A 251 16.40 -21.37 -21.76
N CYS A 252 15.34 -20.81 -21.16
CA CYS A 252 14.39 -19.98 -21.91
C CYS A 252 14.99 -18.63 -22.31
N THR A 253 15.87 -18.06 -21.49
CA THR A 253 16.60 -16.83 -21.80
C THR A 253 17.44 -17.01 -23.06
N GLU A 254 18.17 -18.12 -23.17
CA GLU A 254 18.98 -18.46 -24.35
C GLU A 254 18.10 -18.78 -25.57
N THR A 255 17.08 -19.63 -25.39
CA THR A 255 16.19 -20.05 -26.49
C THR A 255 15.51 -18.85 -27.16
N LEU A 256 15.06 -17.90 -26.35
CA LEU A 256 14.41 -16.68 -26.82
C LEU A 256 15.41 -15.62 -27.29
N ASN A 257 16.72 -15.84 -27.12
CA ASN A 257 17.75 -14.82 -27.30
C ASN A 257 17.42 -13.52 -26.53
N LEU A 258 16.82 -13.68 -25.35
CA LEU A 258 16.09 -12.62 -24.65
C LEU A 258 17.00 -11.44 -24.33
N LEU A 259 18.27 -11.66 -23.98
CA LEU A 259 19.22 -10.58 -23.64
C LEU A 259 19.53 -9.64 -24.81
N ARG A 260 19.35 -10.10 -26.06
CA ARG A 260 19.64 -9.31 -27.27
C ARG A 260 18.38 -8.75 -27.93
N ASP A 261 17.20 -9.24 -27.57
CA ASP A 261 15.93 -8.82 -28.14
C ASP A 261 15.16 -7.92 -27.16
N ARG A 262 15.40 -6.61 -27.26
CA ARG A 262 14.73 -5.62 -26.42
C ARG A 262 13.22 -5.57 -26.65
N SER A 263 12.76 -5.81 -27.88
CA SER A 263 11.32 -5.81 -28.19
C SER A 263 10.64 -6.96 -27.44
N LEU A 264 11.25 -8.14 -27.45
CA LEU A 264 10.74 -9.30 -26.75
C LEU A 264 10.74 -9.13 -25.22
N GLN A 265 11.78 -8.51 -24.67
CA GLN A 265 11.83 -8.17 -23.25
C GLN A 265 10.65 -7.28 -22.85
N ILE A 266 10.39 -6.23 -23.64
CA ILE A 266 9.30 -5.28 -23.40
C ILE A 266 7.94 -5.98 -23.55
N ASP A 267 7.73 -6.80 -24.60
CA ASP A 267 6.48 -7.57 -24.78
C ASP A 267 6.20 -8.49 -23.59
N LEU A 268 7.22 -9.16 -23.04
CA LEU A 268 7.08 -10.07 -21.90
C LEU A 268 6.73 -9.34 -20.60
N VAL A 269 7.44 -8.24 -20.28
CA VAL A 269 7.20 -7.50 -19.04
C VAL A 269 5.90 -6.69 -19.11
N TRP A 270 5.58 -6.09 -20.26
CA TRP A 270 4.33 -5.38 -20.49
C TRP A 270 3.14 -6.33 -20.47
N GLY A 271 3.24 -7.50 -21.12
CA GLY A 271 2.21 -8.52 -21.05
C GLY A 271 2.01 -9.08 -19.64
N LEU A 272 3.09 -9.22 -18.86
CA LEU A 272 3.02 -9.73 -17.49
C LEU A 272 2.41 -8.71 -16.52
N TRP A 273 2.81 -7.44 -16.58
CA TRP A 273 2.49 -6.43 -15.58
C TRP A 273 1.48 -5.37 -16.02
N GLY A 274 1.12 -5.34 -17.31
CA GLY A 274 0.09 -4.46 -17.86
C GLY A 274 0.31 -2.99 -17.47
N PRO A 275 -0.73 -2.29 -16.97
CA PRO A 275 -0.66 -0.87 -16.60
C PRO A 275 0.42 -0.55 -15.55
N ARG A 276 0.77 -1.51 -14.70
CA ARG A 276 1.83 -1.31 -13.70
C ARG A 276 3.22 -1.13 -14.33
N PHE A 277 3.50 -1.88 -15.39
CA PHE A 277 4.72 -1.66 -16.17
C PHE A 277 4.63 -0.41 -17.03
N GLU A 278 3.46 -0.05 -17.54
CA GLU A 278 3.28 1.19 -18.30
C GLU A 278 3.64 2.43 -17.47
N ALA A 279 3.20 2.49 -16.21
CA ALA A 279 3.54 3.57 -15.29
C ALA A 279 5.07 3.64 -15.02
N LEU A 280 5.69 2.50 -14.70
CA LEU A 280 7.15 2.40 -14.55
C LEU A 280 7.88 2.80 -15.84
N TRP A 281 7.39 2.40 -17.00
CA TRP A 281 8.00 2.68 -18.30
C TRP A 281 7.86 4.16 -18.67
N GLY A 282 6.71 4.78 -18.40
CA GLY A 282 6.48 6.22 -18.51
C GLY A 282 7.48 7.01 -17.66
N TRP A 283 7.61 6.63 -16.39
CA TRP A 283 8.60 7.19 -15.48
C TRP A 283 10.03 7.01 -15.98
N HIS A 284 10.43 5.80 -16.38
CA HIS A 284 11.76 5.50 -16.89
C HIS A 284 12.12 6.38 -18.10
N ARG A 285 11.17 6.55 -19.03
CA ARG A 285 11.35 7.41 -20.22
C ARG A 285 11.47 8.88 -19.82
N ALA A 286 10.66 9.36 -18.89
CA ALA A 286 10.70 10.72 -18.40
C ALA A 286 12.02 11.05 -17.69
N VAL A 287 12.51 10.15 -16.82
CA VAL A 287 13.84 10.26 -16.18
C VAL A 287 14.93 10.35 -17.23
N ARG A 288 14.89 9.49 -18.26
CA ARG A 288 15.89 9.52 -19.34
C ARG A 288 15.82 10.79 -20.16
N ALA A 289 14.62 11.29 -20.43
CA ALA A 289 14.40 12.51 -21.19
C ALA A 289 14.59 13.80 -20.36
N LYS A 290 14.78 13.72 -19.03
CA LYS A 290 14.72 14.85 -18.09
C LYS A 290 13.40 15.62 -18.21
N ARG A 291 12.29 14.89 -18.26
CA ARG A 291 10.91 15.40 -18.42
C ARG A 291 9.98 14.87 -17.33
N LEU A 292 10.50 14.70 -16.11
CA LEU A 292 9.61 14.47 -14.97
C LEU A 292 8.77 15.74 -14.73
N PRO A 293 7.49 15.60 -14.34
CA PRO A 293 6.68 16.75 -13.96
C PRO A 293 7.34 17.51 -12.81
N ALA A 294 7.39 18.84 -12.91
CA ALA A 294 7.98 19.69 -11.88
C ALA A 294 7.12 19.75 -10.61
N ASP A 295 5.83 19.51 -10.76
CA ASP A 295 4.77 19.45 -9.75
C ASP A 295 4.51 18.03 -9.25
N TRP A 296 5.44 17.09 -9.46
CA TRP A 296 5.29 15.74 -8.94
C TRP A 296 5.36 15.72 -7.41
N ASP A 297 4.20 15.58 -6.79
CA ASP A 297 4.08 15.39 -5.34
C ASP A 297 4.35 13.93 -4.95
N LEU A 298 5.50 13.71 -4.30
CA LEU A 298 5.94 12.40 -3.82
C LEU A 298 5.17 11.93 -2.57
N TYR A 299 4.44 12.81 -1.88
CA TYR A 299 3.61 12.43 -0.74
C TYR A 299 2.30 11.77 -1.20
N THR A 300 1.63 12.39 -2.17
CA THR A 300 0.39 11.84 -2.75
C THR A 300 0.66 10.78 -3.81
N HIS A 301 1.81 10.82 -4.47
CA HIS A 301 2.16 9.89 -5.55
C HIS A 301 3.61 9.40 -5.41
N PRO A 302 3.95 8.61 -4.37
CA PRO A 302 5.34 8.23 -4.05
C PRO A 302 6.03 7.42 -5.15
N LEU A 303 5.26 6.74 -5.98
CA LEU A 303 5.77 5.79 -6.96
C LEU A 303 5.91 6.40 -8.34
N TRP A 304 4.81 6.90 -8.91
CA TRP A 304 4.78 7.49 -10.25
C TRP A 304 3.94 8.77 -10.24
N PRO A 305 4.30 9.80 -11.03
CA PRO A 305 3.43 10.95 -11.23
C PRO A 305 2.04 10.56 -11.72
N ALA A 306 1.01 11.30 -11.30
CA ALA A 306 -0.39 11.05 -11.67
C ALA A 306 -0.60 10.86 -13.18
N GLY A 307 0.09 11.65 -14.01
CA GLY A 307 -0.04 11.61 -15.46
C GLY A 307 0.62 10.41 -16.16
N PHE A 308 1.36 9.55 -15.46
CA PHE A 308 2.02 8.38 -16.08
C PHE A 308 1.16 7.10 -16.06
N GLY A 309 -0.07 7.20 -15.58
CA GLY A 309 -1.01 6.09 -15.47
C GLY A 309 -1.12 5.58 -14.04
N GLY A 310 -2.29 5.02 -13.72
CA GLY A 310 -2.66 4.66 -12.35
C GLY A 310 -3.62 5.67 -11.71
N GLU A 311 -4.71 6.03 -12.41
CA GLU A 311 -5.77 6.91 -11.89
C GLU A 311 -6.23 6.50 -10.48
N SER A 312 -6.21 5.20 -10.20
CA SER A 312 -6.31 4.66 -8.85
C SER A 312 -4.98 4.09 -8.37
N TRP A 313 -4.76 4.22 -7.07
CA TRP A 313 -3.61 3.64 -6.39
C TRP A 313 -3.49 2.09 -6.57
N GLU A 314 -4.51 1.41 -7.10
CA GLU A 314 -4.53 -0.04 -7.37
C GLU A 314 -4.04 -0.39 -8.78
N THR A 315 -4.22 0.52 -9.73
CA THR A 315 -3.86 0.37 -11.15
C THR A 315 -2.45 0.87 -11.46
N GLY A 316 -1.91 1.78 -10.62
CA GLY A 316 -0.54 2.30 -10.70
C GLY A 316 0.47 1.70 -9.71
N SER A 317 0.05 0.74 -8.87
CA SER A 317 0.88 0.10 -7.82
C SER A 317 1.23 0.98 -6.62
N GLY A 318 0.25 1.47 -5.85
CA GLY A 318 0.54 2.31 -4.68
C GLY A 318 -0.42 2.34 -3.49
N ALA A 319 -1.64 1.76 -3.48
CA ALA A 319 -2.66 1.95 -2.41
C ALA A 319 -1.99 1.86 -1.02
N LEU A 320 -2.28 2.70 -0.02
CA LEU A 320 -1.70 2.56 1.34
C LEU A 320 -1.89 1.13 1.91
N LYS A 321 -2.85 0.37 1.35
CA LYS A 321 -3.10 -1.05 1.63
C LYS A 321 -2.24 -2.06 0.81
N PHE A 322 -1.59 -1.62 -0.27
CA PHE A 322 -0.87 -2.42 -1.28
C PHE A 322 0.46 -1.80 -1.76
N ALA A 323 1.09 -0.91 -0.99
CA ALA A 323 2.38 -0.34 -1.38
C ALA A 323 3.53 -1.36 -1.38
N GLU A 324 3.32 -2.52 -0.76
CA GLU A 324 4.23 -3.66 -0.84
C GLU A 324 4.27 -4.27 -2.26
N PRO A 325 5.45 -4.72 -2.73
CA PRO A 325 5.56 -5.50 -3.95
C PRO A 325 4.63 -6.72 -3.94
N ARG A 326 3.75 -6.81 -4.95
CA ARG A 326 2.81 -7.93 -5.10
C ARG A 326 3.15 -8.78 -6.32
N PRO A 327 2.96 -10.11 -6.26
CA PRO A 327 2.99 -10.94 -7.45
C PRO A 327 1.99 -10.44 -8.52
N PRO A 328 2.17 -10.83 -9.79
CA PRO A 328 1.36 -10.35 -10.91
C PRO A 328 -0.11 -10.86 -10.91
N HIS A 329 -0.59 -11.40 -9.79
CA HIS A 329 -1.99 -11.75 -9.58
C HIS A 329 -2.86 -10.49 -9.58
N GLN A 330 -4.09 -10.61 -10.12
CA GLN A 330 -5.09 -9.53 -10.14
C GLN A 330 -4.66 -8.25 -10.90
N VAL A 331 -3.56 -8.29 -11.63
CA VAL A 331 -3.17 -7.22 -12.55
C VAL A 331 -4.17 -7.16 -13.70
N ALA A 332 -4.83 -6.01 -13.87
CA ALA A 332 -5.72 -5.75 -14.99
C ALA A 332 -4.96 -5.83 -16.32
N ARG A 333 -5.45 -6.62 -17.27
CA ARG A 333 -4.83 -6.79 -18.58
C ARG A 333 -5.85 -6.59 -19.69
N SER A 334 -5.47 -5.79 -20.69
CA SER A 334 -6.21 -5.67 -21.94
C SER A 334 -5.88 -6.84 -22.87
N GLU A 335 -6.67 -7.00 -23.93
CA GLU A 335 -6.35 -7.94 -25.02
C GLU A 335 -4.96 -7.68 -25.63
N GLN A 336 -4.52 -6.42 -25.68
CA GLN A 336 -3.19 -6.07 -26.19
C GLN A 336 -2.08 -6.61 -25.31
N HIS A 337 -2.25 -6.57 -23.97
CA HIS A 337 -1.29 -7.16 -23.03
C HIS A 337 -1.22 -8.68 -23.21
N MET A 338 -2.36 -9.33 -23.39
CA MET A 338 -2.43 -10.78 -23.63
C MET A 338 -1.78 -11.17 -24.96
N GLN A 339 -1.98 -10.38 -26.02
CA GLN A 339 -1.31 -10.59 -27.30
C GLN A 339 0.20 -10.39 -27.21
N ALA A 340 0.68 -9.36 -26.51
CA ALA A 340 2.11 -9.14 -26.26
C ALA A 340 2.75 -10.31 -25.53
N LEU A 341 2.08 -10.81 -24.49
CA LEU A 341 2.51 -11.99 -23.74
C LEU A 341 2.58 -13.24 -24.63
N ARG A 342 1.58 -13.45 -25.50
CA ARG A 342 1.59 -14.55 -26.48
C ARG A 342 2.75 -14.42 -27.47
N ARG A 343 2.97 -13.23 -28.05
CA ARG A 343 4.13 -12.99 -28.93
C ARG A 343 5.44 -13.30 -28.20
N GLY A 344 5.58 -12.84 -26.96
CA GLY A 344 6.72 -13.08 -26.10
C GLY A 344 7.01 -14.57 -25.89
N LEU A 345 6.03 -15.30 -25.38
CA LEU A 345 6.17 -16.70 -24.95
C LEU A 345 6.31 -17.68 -26.13
N PHE A 346 5.64 -17.39 -27.25
CA PHE A 346 5.54 -18.29 -28.40
C PHE A 346 6.37 -17.85 -29.62
N SER A 347 7.20 -16.82 -29.49
CA SER A 347 8.16 -16.37 -30.53
C SER A 347 9.11 -17.49 -31.01
N LYS A 348 9.34 -18.52 -30.17
CA LYS A 348 10.16 -19.70 -30.51
C LYS A 348 9.44 -20.98 -30.09
N LYS A 349 9.54 -22.02 -30.92
CA LYS A 349 8.97 -23.35 -30.66
C LYS A 349 9.45 -23.89 -29.30
N PHE A 350 8.54 -24.53 -28.57
CA PHE A 350 8.88 -25.30 -27.38
C PHE A 350 9.60 -26.58 -27.80
N ARG A 351 10.80 -26.83 -27.26
CA ARG A 351 11.47 -28.12 -27.36
C ARG A 351 11.20 -28.90 -26.06
N GLY A 352 10.30 -29.88 -26.11
CA GLY A 352 9.89 -30.71 -24.95
C GLY A 352 8.37 -30.73 -24.71
N ARG A 353 7.90 -31.48 -23.68
CA ARG A 353 6.48 -31.50 -23.26
C ARG A 353 6.00 -30.05 -23.10
N GLN A 354 5.03 -29.64 -23.92
CA GLN A 354 4.20 -28.49 -23.59
C GLN A 354 3.47 -28.86 -22.29
N PRO A 355 3.66 -28.10 -21.20
CA PRO A 355 2.91 -28.38 -19.98
C PRO A 355 1.42 -28.29 -20.33
N GLY A 356 0.64 -29.30 -19.94
CA GLY A 356 -0.83 -29.34 -20.18
C GLY A 356 -1.59 -28.18 -19.54
N GLU A 357 -0.90 -27.40 -18.71
CA GLU A 357 -1.30 -26.07 -18.22
C GLU A 357 -0.08 -25.17 -18.38
N THR A 358 -0.21 -24.06 -19.10
CA THR A 358 0.90 -23.10 -19.21
C THR A 358 1.33 -22.71 -17.80
N PRO A 359 2.62 -22.75 -17.44
CA PRO A 359 3.09 -22.36 -16.12
C PRO A 359 2.76 -20.90 -15.76
N LEU A 360 2.43 -20.10 -16.78
CA LEU A 360 1.77 -18.81 -16.66
C LEU A 360 0.39 -18.89 -15.97
N GLN A 361 -0.43 -19.91 -16.25
CA GLN A 361 -1.69 -20.16 -15.52
C GLN A 361 -1.43 -20.45 -14.04
N LYS A 362 -0.37 -21.19 -13.69
CA LYS A 362 0.05 -21.43 -12.30
C LYS A 362 0.67 -20.21 -11.62
N LEU A 363 1.29 -19.31 -12.38
CA LEU A 363 1.87 -18.05 -11.90
C LEU A 363 0.83 -16.93 -11.75
N LEU A 364 -0.32 -17.02 -12.42
CA LEU A 364 -1.28 -15.92 -12.54
C LEU A 364 -2.69 -16.23 -12.03
N ASP A 365 -3.01 -17.46 -11.63
CA ASP A 365 -4.36 -17.86 -11.20
C ASP A 365 -5.46 -17.53 -12.24
N PHE A 366 -5.15 -17.58 -13.55
CA PHE A 366 -6.18 -17.44 -14.60
C PHE A 366 -6.73 -18.80 -15.03
N ARG A 367 -8.05 -18.97 -14.87
CA ARG A 367 -8.87 -19.83 -15.74
C ARG A 367 -8.90 -19.21 -17.13
N LEU A 368 -7.90 -19.52 -17.96
CA LEU A 368 -8.07 -19.36 -19.41
C LEU A 368 -8.90 -20.55 -19.87
N ASP A 369 -10.20 -20.36 -20.04
CA ASP A 369 -10.99 -21.30 -20.81
C ASP A 369 -10.36 -21.38 -22.21
N GLN A 370 -9.91 -22.57 -22.59
CA GLN A 370 -9.61 -22.85 -23.98
C GLN A 370 -10.91 -22.63 -24.76
N PRO A 371 -10.93 -21.81 -25.83
CA PRO A 371 -12.01 -21.91 -26.80
C PRO A 371 -11.98 -23.34 -27.33
N LYS A 372 -13.03 -24.11 -27.03
CA LYS A 372 -13.28 -25.36 -27.74
C LYS A 372 -13.52 -24.98 -29.21
N GLY A 373 -12.60 -25.38 -30.07
CA GLY A 373 -12.75 -25.29 -31.53
C GLY A 373 -11.94 -24.16 -32.15
N ASP A 374 -10.81 -24.51 -32.74
CA ASP A 374 -10.79 -24.65 -34.19
C ASP A 374 -9.56 -25.45 -34.61
N SER A 375 -9.82 -26.71 -34.91
CA SER A 375 -8.94 -27.54 -35.72
C SER A 375 -9.06 -27.08 -37.16
N ARG A 376 -7.99 -26.52 -37.72
CA ARG A 376 -7.68 -26.67 -39.14
C ARG A 376 -6.20 -26.97 -39.31
#